data_AF-A0A9D9RS10-F1
#
_entry.id   AF-A0A9D9RS10-F1
#
_cell.length_a   1.000
_cell.length_b   1.000
_cell.length_c   1.000
_cell.angle_alpha   90.00
_cell.angle_beta   90.00
_cell.angle_gamma   90.00
#
_symmetry.space_group_name_H-M   'P 1'
#
loop_
_entity.id
_entity.type
_entity.pdbx_description
1 polymer ?
#
loop_
_entity_poly.entity_id
_entity_poly.type
_entity_poly.pdbx_seq_one_letter_code
_entity_poly.pdbx_strand_id
1 'polypeptide(L)'
;MKITRDIITDLLPVYLSGEASEDTRALVAEFLQQDTQFAELIAEQDKPLEKIKINLSKEVEMKTLQDTRSLLQKRSVYLAFTILFLLFPLSFKFNANGLEWMWADTPVNAVIFAALGIFNGFQYWRISRNLKGSGLE
;
A
#
# COMPACT_ATOMS: atom_id res chain seq x y z
N MET A 1 50.91 9.96 1.39
CA MET A 1 49.68 9.18 1.64
C MET A 1 49.29 8.53 0.32
N LYS A 2 48.90 7.24 0.29
CA LYS A 2 48.53 6.57 -0.96
C LYS A 2 47.02 6.71 -1.14
N ILE A 3 46.59 7.41 -2.18
CA ILE A 3 45.17 7.50 -2.54
C ILE A 3 44.77 6.15 -3.13
N THR A 4 43.72 5.55 -2.59
CA THR A 4 43.19 4.25 -3.03
C THR A 4 41.88 4.44 -3.79
N ARG A 5 41.51 3.42 -4.58
CA ARG A 5 40.23 3.41 -5.31
C ARG A 5 39.03 3.58 -4.37
N ASP A 6 39.10 3.04 -3.15
CA ASP A 6 38.02 3.15 -2.16
C ASP A 6 37.76 4.60 -1.75
N ILE A 7 38.82 5.38 -1.51
CA ILE A 7 38.71 6.82 -1.18
C ILE A 7 38.03 7.58 -2.33
N ILE A 8 38.38 7.26 -3.59
CA ILE A 8 37.77 7.91 -4.75
C ILE A 8 36.32 7.47 -4.93
N THR A 9 36.00 6.22 -4.61
CA THR A 9 34.62 5.67 -4.65
C THR A 9 33.73 6.39 -3.63
N ASP A 10 34.25 6.65 -2.42
CA ASP A 10 33.54 7.39 -1.38
C ASP A 10 33.29 8.87 -1.76
N LEU A 11 34.22 9.47 -2.51
CA LEU A 11 34.11 10.85 -2.98
C LEU A 11 33.27 11.00 -4.26
N LEU A 12 33.00 9.89 -4.96
CA LEU A 12 32.32 9.88 -6.24
C LEU A 12 30.93 10.53 -6.22
N PRO A 13 30.05 10.29 -5.24
CA PRO A 13 28.71 10.88 -5.22
C PRO A 13 28.75 12.41 -5.16
N VAL A 14 29.67 12.97 -4.37
CA VAL A 14 29.85 14.42 -4.19
C VAL A 14 30.57 15.06 -5.39
N TYR A 15 31.44 14.30 -6.05
CA TYR A 15 32.06 14.69 -7.33
C TYR A 15 31.02 14.76 -8.46
N LEU A 16 30.21 13.71 -8.63
CA LEU A 16 29.19 13.62 -9.69
C LEU A 16 28.03 14.60 -9.46
N SER A 17 27.68 14.93 -8.22
CA SER A 17 26.68 15.98 -7.92
C SER A 17 27.18 17.40 -8.19
N GLY A 18 28.50 17.59 -8.41
CA GLY A 18 29.12 18.90 -8.58
C GLY A 18 29.33 19.68 -7.27
N GLU A 19 29.02 19.08 -6.12
CA GLU A 19 29.13 19.70 -4.79
C GLU A 19 30.53 19.57 -4.17
N ALA A 20 31.44 18.85 -4.83
CA ALA A 20 32.84 18.74 -4.40
C ALA A 20 33.58 20.08 -4.50
N SER A 21 34.42 20.35 -3.49
CA SER A 21 35.38 21.47 -3.51
C SER A 21 36.35 21.34 -4.68
N GLU A 22 36.97 22.46 -5.09
CA GLU A 22 37.90 22.46 -6.24
C GLU A 22 39.06 21.48 -6.04
N ASP A 23 39.66 21.45 -4.86
CA ASP A 23 40.74 20.51 -4.51
C ASP A 23 40.30 19.05 -4.63
N THR A 24 39.09 18.73 -4.16
CA THR A 24 38.54 17.36 -4.22
C THR A 24 38.25 16.96 -5.66
N ARG A 25 37.78 17.90 -6.48
CA ARG A 25 37.49 17.68 -7.90
C ARG A 25 38.77 17.44 -8.70
N ALA A 26 39.83 18.22 -8.43
CA ALA A 26 41.14 18.04 -9.04
C ALA A 26 41.73 16.67 -8.69
N LEU A 27 41.66 16.28 -7.42
CA LEU A 27 42.14 14.98 -6.93
C LEU A 27 41.43 13.80 -7.61
N VAL A 28 40.09 13.84 -7.69
CA VAL A 28 39.32 12.79 -8.37
C VAL A 28 39.65 12.76 -9.87
N ALA A 29 39.73 13.92 -10.54
CA ALA A 29 40.06 13.99 -11.96
C ALA A 29 41.47 13.44 -12.27
N GLU A 30 42.47 13.76 -11.46
CA GLU A 30 43.83 13.23 -11.60
C GLU A 30 43.86 11.70 -11.43
N PHE A 31 43.10 11.16 -10.47
CA PHE A 31 43.03 9.72 -10.27
C PHE A 31 42.35 9.00 -11.45
N LEU A 32 41.28 9.58 -11.99
CA LEU A 32 40.58 9.03 -13.16
C LEU A 32 41.42 9.08 -14.43
N GLN A 33 42.33 10.05 -14.58
CA GLN A 33 43.30 10.07 -15.67
C GLN A 33 44.33 8.94 -15.55
N GLN A 34 44.69 8.53 -14.34
CA GLN A 34 45.65 7.46 -14.08
C GLN A 34 45.03 6.06 -14.22
N ASP A 35 43.74 5.91 -13.90
CA ASP A 35 43.00 4.64 -13.95
C ASP A 35 41.84 4.72 -14.96
N THR A 36 42.18 4.59 -16.24
CA THR A 36 41.22 4.67 -17.35
C THR A 36 40.13 3.59 -17.26
N GLN A 37 40.44 2.40 -16.73
CA GLN A 37 39.44 1.34 -16.53
C GLN A 37 38.39 1.77 -15.49
N PHE A 38 38.82 2.43 -14.42
CA PHE A 38 37.89 2.93 -13.41
C PHE A 38 37.02 4.09 -13.94
N ALA A 39 37.60 4.97 -14.76
CA ALA A 39 36.85 6.04 -15.43
C ALA A 39 35.73 5.52 -16.35
N GLU A 40 36.00 4.45 -17.11
CA GLU A 40 35.00 3.81 -17.97
C GLU A 40 33.85 3.20 -17.17
N LEU A 41 34.15 2.53 -16.04
CA LEU A 41 33.14 1.95 -15.14
C LEU A 41 32.21 3.02 -14.55
N ILE A 42 32.75 4.18 -14.18
CA ILE A 42 31.96 5.30 -13.66
C ILE A 42 31.07 5.88 -14.75
N ALA A 43 31.59 6.06 -15.97
CA ALA A 43 30.81 6.56 -17.10
C ALA A 43 29.65 5.62 -17.49
N GLU A 44 29.81 4.31 -17.27
CA GLU A 44 28.74 3.34 -17.49
C GLU A 44 27.66 3.38 -16.38
N GLN A 45 28.07 3.60 -15.13
CA GLN A 45 27.16 3.73 -13.98
C GLN A 45 26.43 5.07 -13.91
N ASP A 46 27.05 6.15 -14.39
CA ASP A 46 26.47 7.50 -14.44
C ASP A 46 25.48 7.67 -15.60
N LYS A 47 25.23 6.61 -16.38
CA LYS A 47 24.09 6.61 -17.30
C LYS A 47 22.83 6.79 -16.46
N PRO A 48 22.09 7.92 -16.64
CA PRO A 48 20.87 8.13 -15.90
C PRO A 48 19.96 6.94 -16.21
N LEU A 49 19.57 6.22 -15.15
CA LEU A 49 18.54 5.19 -15.26
C LEU A 49 17.40 5.79 -16.07
N GLU A 50 17.00 5.12 -17.14
CA GLU A 50 15.88 5.57 -17.97
C GLU A 50 14.72 5.80 -17.02
N LYS A 51 14.41 7.08 -16.77
CA LYS A 51 13.26 7.46 -15.97
C LYS A 51 12.07 7.01 -16.80
N ILE A 52 11.54 5.83 -16.47
CA ILE A 52 10.30 5.32 -17.03
C ILE A 52 9.26 6.38 -16.70
N LYS A 53 8.96 7.23 -17.69
CA LYS A 53 7.86 8.18 -17.61
C LYS A 53 6.60 7.35 -17.70
N ILE A 54 6.08 6.95 -16.54
CA ILE A 54 4.76 6.34 -16.45
C ILE A 54 3.77 7.44 -16.82
N ASN A 55 3.37 7.49 -18.09
CA ASN A 55 2.32 8.38 -18.56
C ASN A 55 0.97 7.79 -18.11
N LEU A 56 0.61 8.04 -16.85
CA LEU A 56 -0.71 7.69 -16.35
C LEU A 56 -1.71 8.58 -17.08
N SER A 57 -2.44 8.00 -18.03
CA SER A 57 -3.54 8.74 -18.65
C SER A 57 -4.56 9.07 -17.55
N LYS A 58 -5.16 10.26 -17.64
CA LYS A 58 -6.21 10.71 -16.72
C LYS A 58 -7.35 9.68 -16.57
N GLU A 59 -7.58 8.87 -17.60
CA GLU A 59 -8.57 7.79 -17.60
C GLU A 59 -8.16 6.63 -16.69
N VAL A 60 -6.87 6.27 -16.67
CA VAL A 60 -6.33 5.22 -15.78
C VAL A 60 -6.42 5.66 -14.32
N GLU A 61 -6.11 6.92 -14.02
CA GLU A 61 -6.24 7.47 -12.67
C GLU A 61 -7.70 7.46 -12.20
N MET A 62 -8.62 7.96 -13.03
CA MET A 62 -10.04 7.99 -12.69
C MET A 62 -10.61 6.58 -12.49
N LYS A 63 -10.23 5.62 -13.34
CA LYS A 63 -10.67 4.23 -13.20
C LYS A 63 -10.15 3.61 -11.90
N THR A 64 -8.87 3.82 -11.57
CA THR A 64 -8.27 3.34 -10.33
C THR A 64 -8.97 3.92 -9.10
N LEU A 65 -9.30 5.21 -9.12
CA LEU A 65 -10.07 5.86 -8.05
C LEU A 65 -11.48 5.30 -7.91
N GLN A 66 -12.19 5.10 -9.03
CA GLN A 66 -13.53 4.51 -9.02
C GLN A 66 -13.52 3.08 -8.50
N ASP A 67 -12.54 2.28 -8.92
CA ASP A 67 -12.37 0.91 -8.46
C ASP A 67 -12.11 0.88 -6.95
N THR A 68 -11.18 1.70 -6.45
CA THR A 68 -10.92 1.85 -5.00
C THR A 68 -12.17 2.29 -4.24
N ARG A 69 -12.90 3.30 -4.74
CA ARG A 69 -14.13 3.78 -4.11
C ARG A 69 -15.19 2.67 -4.04
N SER A 70 -15.32 1.88 -5.11
CA SER A 70 -16.27 0.77 -5.15
C SER A 70 -15.92 -0.33 -4.14
N LEU A 71 -14.63 -0.61 -3.95
CA LEU A 71 -14.16 -1.60 -2.96
C LEU A 71 -14.41 -1.12 -1.53
N LEU A 72 -14.13 0.15 -1.25
CA LEU A 72 -14.42 0.77 0.05
C LEU A 72 -15.93 0.78 0.36
N GLN A 73 -16.76 1.13 -0.64
CA GLN A 73 -18.22 1.07 -0.50
C GLN A 73 -18.70 -0.35 -0.23
N LYS A 74 -18.23 -1.36 -0.99
CA LYS A 74 -18.57 -2.77 -0.76
C LYS A 74 -18.17 -3.21 0.65
N ARG A 75 -16.95 -2.88 1.11
CA ARG A 75 -16.49 -3.18 2.47
C ARG A 75 -17.42 -2.58 3.52
N SER A 76 -17.80 -1.31 3.36
CA SER A 76 -18.72 -0.62 4.28
C SER A 76 -20.10 -1.27 4.31
N VAL A 77 -20.65 -1.62 3.14
CA VAL A 77 -21.96 -2.29 3.02
C VAL A 77 -21.96 -3.66 3.68
N TYR A 78 -20.93 -4.50 3.44
CA TYR A 78 -20.84 -5.80 4.09
C TYR A 78 -20.69 -5.68 5.61
N LEU A 79 -19.94 -4.68 6.10
CA LEU A 79 -19.84 -4.43 7.53
C LEU A 79 -21.19 -4.03 8.12
N ALA A 80 -21.91 -3.11 7.46
CA ALA A 80 -23.23 -2.68 7.90
C ALA A 80 -24.22 -3.87 7.97
N PHE A 81 -24.27 -4.71 6.94
CA PHE A 81 -25.11 -5.91 6.95
C PHE A 81 -24.67 -6.93 8.00
N THR A 82 -23.37 -7.12 8.22
CA THR A 82 -22.86 -7.99 9.29
C THR A 82 -23.39 -7.55 10.64
N ILE A 83 -23.25 -6.26 10.96
CA ILE A 83 -23.73 -5.67 12.21
C ILE A 83 -25.25 -5.83 12.30
N LEU A 84 -26.00 -5.42 11.26
CA LEU A 84 -27.46 -5.51 11.24
C LEU A 84 -27.94 -6.94 11.53
N PHE A 85 -27.49 -7.92 10.75
CA PHE A 85 -27.95 -9.30 10.86
C PHE A 85 -27.47 -10.03 12.10
N LEU A 86 -26.36 -9.58 12.70
CA LEU A 86 -25.88 -10.15 13.96
C LEU A 86 -26.62 -9.57 15.18
N LEU A 87 -27.01 -8.29 15.13
CA LEU A 87 -27.77 -7.66 16.21
C LEU A 87 -29.28 -7.89 16.12
N PHE A 88 -29.83 -8.07 14.92
CA PHE A 88 -31.27 -8.24 14.72
C PHE A 88 -31.87 -9.45 15.48
N PRO A 89 -31.21 -10.62 15.58
CA PRO A 89 -31.66 -11.75 16.40
C PRO A 89 -31.71 -11.44 17.91
N LEU A 90 -30.98 -10.42 18.37
CA LEU A 90 -30.98 -9.97 19.76
C LEU A 90 -32.13 -9.01 20.08
N SER A 91 -33.07 -8.79 19.16
CA SER A 91 -34.23 -7.92 19.41
C SER A 91 -35.22 -8.53 20.42
N PHE A 92 -35.88 -7.64 21.16
CA PHE A 92 -36.91 -7.99 22.15
C PHE A 92 -38.23 -7.29 21.82
N LYS A 93 -39.35 -7.93 22.13
CA LYS A 93 -40.69 -7.35 22.04
C LYS A 93 -41.19 -7.05 23.46
N PHE A 94 -41.88 -5.92 23.63
CA PHE A 94 -42.56 -5.59 24.89
C PHE A 94 -44.02 -6.03 24.78
N ASN A 95 -44.49 -6.80 25.75
CA ASN A 95 -45.88 -7.25 25.84
C ASN A 95 -46.47 -6.91 27.23
N ALA A 96 -47.77 -7.12 27.42
CA ALA A 96 -48.47 -6.83 28.67
C ALA A 96 -47.88 -7.56 29.90
N ASN A 97 -47.17 -8.66 29.68
CA ASN A 97 -46.55 -9.49 30.72
C ASN A 97 -45.04 -9.23 30.91
N GLY A 98 -44.44 -8.27 30.20
CA GLY A 98 -43.03 -7.90 30.33
C GLY A 98 -42.21 -7.97 29.04
N LEU A 99 -40.89 -8.06 29.20
CA LEU A 99 -39.92 -8.19 28.10
C LEU A 99 -39.87 -9.65 27.63
N GLU A 100 -40.24 -9.89 26.38
CA GLU A 100 -40.19 -11.21 25.77
C GLU A 100 -39.19 -11.18 24.61
N TRP A 101 -38.42 -12.25 24.44
CA TRP A 101 -37.52 -12.34 23.30
C TRP A 101 -38.33 -12.47 22.00
N MET A 102 -38.04 -11.62 21.02
CA MET A 102 -38.87 -11.50 19.81
C MET A 102 -38.96 -12.81 19.01
N TRP A 103 -37.92 -13.63 19.09
CA TRP A 103 -37.77 -14.85 18.29
C TRP A 103 -38.02 -16.13 19.09
N ALA A 104 -38.54 -16.03 20.33
CA ALA A 104 -38.82 -17.18 21.18
C ALA A 104 -39.76 -18.19 20.50
N ASP A 105 -40.78 -17.70 19.78
CA ASP A 105 -41.76 -18.52 19.06
C ASP A 105 -41.21 -19.10 17.75
N THR A 106 -40.19 -18.45 17.16
CA THR A 106 -39.61 -18.83 15.86
C THR A 106 -38.08 -18.75 15.88
N PRO A 107 -37.40 -19.61 16.67
CA PRO A 107 -35.95 -19.54 16.85
C PRO A 107 -35.18 -19.79 15.55
N VAL A 108 -35.80 -20.47 14.58
CA VAL A 108 -35.24 -20.71 13.25
C VAL A 108 -34.90 -19.39 12.53
N ASN A 109 -35.73 -18.36 12.67
CA ASN A 109 -35.49 -17.05 12.03
C ASN A 109 -34.25 -16.37 12.62
N ALA A 110 -34.07 -16.44 13.94
CA ALA A 110 -32.88 -15.92 14.62
C ALA A 110 -31.60 -16.62 14.12
N VAL A 111 -31.64 -17.93 13.91
CA VAL A 111 -30.52 -18.70 13.35
C VAL A 111 -30.23 -18.31 11.90
N ILE A 112 -31.26 -18.14 11.06
CA ILE A 112 -31.09 -17.71 9.66
C ILE A 112 -30.42 -16.33 9.59
N PHE A 113 -30.89 -15.37 10.38
CA PHE A 113 -30.29 -14.03 10.43
C PHE A 113 -28.85 -14.08 10.95
N ALA A 114 -28.57 -14.86 12.00
CA ALA A 114 -27.20 -15.04 12.48
C ALA A 114 -26.29 -15.64 11.41
N ALA A 115 -26.76 -16.65 10.66
CA ALA A 115 -26.02 -17.24 9.55
C ALA A 115 -25.74 -16.23 8.42
N LEU A 116 -26.72 -15.39 8.08
CA LEU A 116 -26.53 -14.29 7.12
C LEU A 116 -25.52 -13.26 7.64
N GLY A 117 -25.54 -12.94 8.93
CA GLY A 117 -24.55 -12.06 9.56
C GLY A 117 -23.14 -12.62 9.44
N ILE A 118 -22.94 -13.90 9.76
CA ILE A 118 -21.64 -14.60 9.62
C ILE A 118 -21.18 -14.61 8.16
N PHE A 119 -22.07 -14.91 7.22
CA PHE A 119 -21.77 -14.89 5.79
C PHE A 119 -21.29 -13.51 5.31
N ASN A 120 -22.01 -12.44 5.70
CA ASN A 120 -21.60 -11.06 5.38
C ASN A 120 -20.27 -10.69 6.04
N GLY A 121 -20.04 -11.14 7.28
CA GLY A 121 -18.78 -10.92 8.00
C GLY A 121 -17.59 -11.61 7.32
N PHE A 122 -17.80 -12.81 6.78
CA PHE A 122 -16.81 -13.51 5.98
C PHE A 122 -16.47 -12.76 4.68
N GLN A 123 -17.48 -12.22 3.99
CA GLN A 123 -17.25 -11.40 2.79
C GLN A 123 -16.51 -10.09 3.11
N TYR A 124 -16.88 -9.42 4.21
CA TYR A 124 -16.15 -8.26 4.72
C TYR A 124 -14.66 -8.60 4.95
N TRP A 125 -14.39 -9.70 5.63
CA TRP A 125 -13.03 -10.14 5.93
C TRP A 125 -12.22 -10.42 4.65
N ARG A 126 -12.83 -11.07 3.66
CA ARG A 126 -12.19 -11.35 2.37
C ARG A 126 -11.84 -10.07 1.60
N ILE A 127 -12.75 -9.10 1.55
CA ILE A 127 -12.52 -7.81 0.89
C ILE A 127 -11.46 -6.99 1.64
N SER A 128 -11.52 -6.99 2.98
CA SER A 128 -10.54 -6.30 3.83
C SER A 128 -9.12 -6.86 3.63
N ARG A 129 -8.97 -8.18 3.51
CA ARG A 129 -7.68 -8.82 3.19
C ARG A 129 -7.12 -8.40 1.84
N ASN A 130 -7.97 -8.30 0.81
CA ASN A 130 -7.54 -7.87 -0.52
C ASN A 130 -7.09 -6.40 -0.53
N LEU A 131 -7.71 -5.52 0.29
CA LEU A 131 -7.32 -4.12 0.41
C LEU A 131 -5.96 -3.96 1.11
N LYS A 132 -5.67 -4.75 2.14
CA LYS A 132 -4.35 -4.76 2.81
C LYS A 132 -3.20 -5.08 1.86
N GLY A 133 -3.42 -5.98 0.91
CA GLY A 133 -2.42 -6.32 -0.11
C GLY A 133 -2.15 -5.20 -1.13
N SER A 134 -3.04 -4.20 -1.23
CA SER A 134 -2.93 -3.10 -2.19
C SER A 134 -2.25 -1.83 -1.64
N GLY A 135 -1.84 -1.82 -0.37
CA GLY A 135 -1.18 -0.67 0.27
C GLY A 135 -2.08 0.55 0.50
N LEU A 136 -3.40 0.37 0.46
CA LEU A 136 -4.42 1.42 0.66
C LEU A 136 -4.94 1.50 2.10
N GLU A 137 -4.17 1.07 3.10
CA GLU A 137 -4.49 1.24 4.53
C GLU A 137 -3.65 2.33 5.19
#